data_AF-A0A391NC00-F1
#
_entry.id   AF-A0A391NC00-F1
#
_cell.length_a   1.000
_cell.length_b   1.000
_cell.length_c   1.000
_cell.angle_alpha   90.00
_cell.angle_beta   90.00
_cell.angle_gamma   90.00
#
_symmetry.space_group_name_H-M   'P 1'
#
loop_
_entity.id
_entity.type
_entity.pdbx_description
1 polymer ?
#
loop_
_entity_poly.entity_id
_entity_poly.type
_entity_poly.pdbx_seq_one_letter_code
_entity_poly.pdbx_strand_id
1 'polypeptide(L)'
;MARRYVGITEAGNRCGEDHHLAKLLNRDVDLVRELREEHGLSYSELAAKFGVSKSTIRDICRYRRRVTYPVRFKRVVEEPQA
;
A
#
# COMPACT_ATOMS: atom_id res chain seq x y z
N MET A 1 10.61 -22.15 6.63
CA MET A 1 10.41 -21.69 5.24
C MET A 1 8.91 -21.59 4.96
N ALA A 2 8.32 -20.41 5.15
CA ALA A 2 6.93 -20.18 4.77
C ALA A 2 6.87 -19.88 3.27
N ARG A 3 5.89 -20.45 2.56
CA ARG A 3 5.66 -20.19 1.13
C ARG A 3 4.49 -19.22 1.03
N ARG A 4 4.72 -18.03 0.48
CA ARG A 4 3.70 -17.00 0.24
C ARG A 4 3.55 -16.77 -1.25
N TYR A 5 2.32 -16.51 -1.69
CA TYR A 5 2.05 -16.00 -3.03
C TYR A 5 2.15 -14.48 -3.02
N VAL A 6 2.95 -13.92 -3.92
CA VAL A 6 3.16 -12.48 -4.07
C VAL A 6 2.53 -12.02 -5.38
N GLY A 7 1.74 -10.96 -5.32
CA GLY A 7 1.14 -10.34 -6.49
C GLY A 7 2.17 -9.53 -7.28
N ILE A 8 2.22 -9.72 -8.60
CA ILE A 8 3.15 -9.02 -9.50
C ILE A 8 2.38 -8.28 -10.58
N THR A 9 2.80 -7.07 -10.89
CA THR A 9 2.28 -6.23 -11.98
C THR A 9 2.82 -6.67 -13.36
N GLU A 10 2.28 -6.13 -14.45
CA GLU A 10 2.78 -6.36 -15.83
C GLU A 10 4.29 -6.12 -15.95
N ALA A 11 4.78 -5.03 -15.34
CA ALA A 11 6.19 -4.65 -15.35
C ALA A 11 7.09 -5.56 -14.48
N GLY A 12 6.54 -6.57 -13.80
CA GLY A 12 7.31 -7.48 -12.96
C GLY A 12 7.57 -7.01 -11.53
N ASN A 13 7.00 -5.88 -11.11
CA ASN A 13 7.15 -5.35 -9.76
C ASN A 13 6.12 -5.97 -8.80
N ARG A 14 6.49 -6.14 -7.52
CA ARG A 14 5.56 -6.58 -6.47
C ARG A 14 4.46 -5.53 -6.27
N CYS A 15 3.23 -5.98 -6.01
CA CYS A 15 2.06 -5.12 -5.95
C CYS A 15 1.63 -4.82 -4.51
N GLY A 16 1.11 -3.61 -4.26
CA GLY A 16 0.49 -3.24 -2.99
C GLY A 16 1.44 -3.38 -1.79
N GLU A 17 0.97 -4.05 -0.73
CA GLU A 17 1.74 -4.34 0.49
C GLU A 17 2.93 -5.29 0.27
N ASP A 18 2.92 -6.09 -0.80
CA ASP A 18 4.05 -6.98 -1.09
C ASP A 18 5.27 -6.20 -1.63
N HIS A 19 5.10 -4.93 -1.98
CA HIS A 19 6.21 -4.08 -2.44
C HIS A 19 7.22 -3.84 -1.32
N HIS A 20 8.50 -4.10 -1.58
CA HIS A 20 9.58 -4.02 -0.57
C HIS A 20 9.72 -2.65 0.14
N LEU A 21 9.29 -1.56 -0.50
CA LEU A 21 9.24 -0.21 0.09
C LEU A 21 7.85 0.20 0.62
N ALA A 22 6.88 -0.71 0.69
CA ALA A 22 5.54 -0.41 1.17
C ALA A 22 5.59 -0.08 2.67
N LYS A 23 5.32 1.18 3.00
CA LYS A 23 5.15 1.64 4.39
C LYS A 23 3.71 1.51 4.91
N LEU A 24 2.77 1.30 3.98
CA LEU A 24 1.34 1.22 4.27
C LEU A 24 0.81 -0.15 3.82
N LEU A 25 0.06 -0.80 4.71
CA LEU A 25 -0.70 -2.00 4.40
C LEU A 25 -1.91 -1.65 3.54
N ASN A 26 -2.54 -2.65 2.92
CA ASN A 26 -3.76 -2.39 2.14
C ASN A 26 -4.87 -1.79 3.01
N ARG A 27 -5.07 -2.32 4.22
CA ARG A 27 -6.02 -1.75 5.19
C ARG A 27 -5.76 -0.29 5.56
N ASP A 28 -4.49 0.12 5.60
CA ASP A 28 -4.13 1.49 5.97
C ASP A 28 -4.50 2.46 4.84
N VAL A 29 -4.36 2.02 3.58
CA VAL A 29 -4.77 2.78 2.40
C VAL A 29 -6.28 2.98 2.37
N ASP A 30 -7.04 1.93 2.70
CA ASP A 30 -8.50 2.00 2.77
C ASP A 30 -8.94 2.95 3.88
N LEU A 31 -8.34 2.84 5.07
CA LEU A 31 -8.60 3.74 6.19
C LEU A 31 -8.24 5.20 5.87
N VAL A 32 -7.15 5.45 5.14
CA VAL A 32 -6.80 6.81 4.67
C VAL A 32 -7.90 7.41 3.78
N ARG A 33 -8.50 6.59 2.92
CA ARG A 33 -9.59 7.02 2.03
C ARG A 33 -10.86 7.29 2.82
N GLU A 34 -11.25 6.37 3.71
CA GLU A 34 -12.40 6.52 4.61
C GLU A 34 -12.29 7.79 5.47
N LEU A 35 -11.16 7.99 6.17
CA LEU A 35 -10.93 9.18 7.00
C LEU A 35 -10.94 10.48 6.19
N ARG A 36 -10.62 10.42 4.90
CA ARG A 36 -10.67 11.58 4.02
C ARG A 36 -12.09 11.85 3.52
N GLU A 37 -12.78 10.82 3.08
CA GLU A 37 -14.08 10.92 2.40
C GLU A 37 -15.22 11.10 3.41
N GLU A 38 -15.20 10.38 4.53
CA GLU A 38 -16.27 10.37 5.54
C GLU A 38 -16.01 11.38 6.66
N HIS A 39 -14.77 11.49 7.12
CA HIS A 39 -14.42 12.36 8.25
C HIS A 39 -13.77 13.69 7.84
N GLY A 40 -13.46 13.87 6.56
CA GLY A 40 -12.96 15.14 6.03
C GLY A 40 -11.55 15.55 6.50
N LEU A 41 -10.72 14.60 7.00
CA LEU A 41 -9.39 14.93 7.51
C LEU A 41 -8.50 15.57 6.43
N SER A 42 -7.66 16.51 6.87
CA SER A 42 -6.68 17.14 5.99
C SER A 42 -5.53 16.17 5.66
N TYR A 43 -4.88 16.40 4.51
CA TYR A 43 -3.72 15.58 4.13
C TYR A 43 -2.55 15.69 5.12
N SER A 44 -2.45 16.80 5.86
CA SER A 44 -1.39 16.99 6.85
C SER A 44 -1.62 16.12 8.09
N GLU A 45 -2.88 16.03 8.56
CA GLU A 45 -3.24 15.20 9.72
C GLU A 45 -3.08 13.71 9.42
N LEU A 46 -3.53 13.28 8.23
CA LEU A 46 -3.34 11.91 7.77
C LEU A 46 -1.84 11.59 7.62
N ALA A 47 -1.05 12.49 7.05
CA ALA A 47 0.40 12.29 6.93
C ALA A 47 1.07 12.09 8.29
N ALA A 48 0.70 12.90 9.30
CA ALA A 48 1.21 12.76 10.65
C ALA A 48 0.77 11.44 11.32
N LYS A 49 -0.51 11.05 11.16
CA LYS A 49 -1.05 9.80 11.74
C LYS A 49 -0.43 8.54 11.15
N PHE A 50 -0.18 8.52 9.83
CA PHE A 50 0.32 7.34 9.12
C PHE A 50 1.85 7.36 8.89
N GLY A 51 2.56 8.39 9.34
CA GLY A 51 4.03 8.47 9.23
C GLY A 51 4.55 8.53 7.79
N VAL A 52 3.75 9.06 6.86
CA VAL A 52 4.10 9.18 5.43
C VAL A 52 4.08 10.64 4.98
N SER A 53 4.65 10.93 3.81
CA SER A 53 4.64 12.29 3.30
C SER A 53 3.23 12.74 2.89
N LYS A 54 2.98 14.04 2.99
CA LYS A 54 1.72 14.66 2.54
C LYS A 54 1.43 14.40 1.06
N SER A 55 2.47 14.32 0.22
CA SER A 55 2.33 13.99 -1.20
C SER A 55 1.87 12.54 -1.39
N THR A 56 2.39 11.59 -0.61
CA THR A 56 1.93 10.20 -0.64
C THR A 56 0.46 10.07 -0.27
N ILE A 57 0.01 10.72 0.81
CA ILE A 57 -1.41 10.74 1.19
C ILE A 57 -2.26 11.35 0.07
N ARG A 58 -1.85 12.51 -0.46
CA ARG A 58 -2.58 13.17 -1.55
C ARG A 58 -2.75 12.24 -2.76
N ASP A 59 -1.70 11.53 -3.15
CA ASP A 59 -1.73 10.61 -4.29
C ASP A 59 -2.62 9.38 -4.01
N ILE A 60 -2.67 8.91 -2.76
CA ILE A 60 -3.58 7.83 -2.33
C ILE A 60 -5.05 8.29 -2.40
N CYS A 61 -5.36 9.45 -1.81
CA CYS A 61 -6.72 10.00 -1.83
C CYS A 61 -7.19 10.38 -3.24
N ARG A 62 -6.27 10.74 -4.14
CA ARG A 62 -6.57 11.03 -5.56
C ARG A 62 -6.53 9.78 -6.44
N TYR A 63 -6.38 8.59 -5.87
CA TYR A 63 -6.32 7.33 -6.62
C TYR A 63 -5.24 7.32 -7.72
N ARG A 64 -4.15 8.06 -7.52
CA ARG A 64 -2.99 8.09 -8.43
C ARG A 64 -1.98 6.99 -8.09
N ARG A 65 -1.95 6.53 -6.83
CA ARG A 65 -1.10 5.45 -6.32
C ARG A 65 -1.95 4.45 -5.55
N ARG A 66 -1.42 3.24 -5.35
CA ARG A 66 -2.13 2.11 -4.71
C ARG A 66 -3.45 1.77 -5.43
N VAL A 67 -3.38 1.78 -6.76
CA VAL A 67 -4.47 1.40 -7.70
C VAL A 67 -4.06 0.27 -8.64
N THR A 68 -2.83 -0.21 -8.50
CA THR A 68 -2.31 -1.34 -9.28
C THR A 68 -2.88 -2.64 -8.73
N TYR A 69 -3.25 -3.54 -9.64
CA TYR A 69 -3.71 -4.88 -9.32
C TYR A 69 -2.66 -5.92 -9.73
N PRO A 70 -2.58 -7.08 -9.05
CA PRO A 70 -1.71 -8.16 -9.45
C PRO A 70 -2.26 -8.83 -10.72
N VAL A 71 -1.40 -8.98 -11.73
CA VAL A 71 -1.71 -9.69 -12.98
C VAL A 71 -1.35 -11.16 -12.86
N ARG A 72 -0.27 -11.45 -12.13
CA ARG A 72 0.24 -12.80 -11.90
C ARG A 72 0.67 -12.95 -10.46
N PHE A 73 0.55 -14.16 -9.94
CA PHE A 73 1.03 -14.52 -8.61
C PHE A 73 2.29 -15.37 -8.74
N LYS A 74 3.36 -14.96 -8.05
CA LYS A 74 4.60 -15.74 -7.96
C LYS A 74 4.71 -16.34 -6.57
N ARG A 75 5.06 -17.62 -6.51
CA ARG A 75 5.36 -18.31 -5.26
C ARG A 75 6.76 -17.92 -4.80
N VAL A 76 6.86 -17.31 -3.62
CA VAL A 76 8.13 -16.88 -3.01
C VAL A 76 8.33 -17.64 -1.71
N VAL A 77 9.55 -18.08 -1.46
CA VAL A 77 9.96 -18.64 -0.16
C VAL A 77 10.43 -17.46 0.69
N GLU A 78 9.71 -17.15 1.76
CA GLU A 78 10.15 -16.15 2.73
C GLU A 78 10.90 -16.85 3.87
N GLU A 79 12.08 -16.33 4.18
CA GLU A 79 12.77 -16.63 5.43
C GLU A 79 12.00 -15.94 6.58
N PRO A 80 11.80 -16.62 7.72
CA PRO A 80 11.13 -16.00 8.85
C PRO A 80 11.92 -14.77 9.27
N GLN A 81 11.26 -13.61 9.30
CA GLN A 81 11.82 -12.40 9.91
C GLN A 81 12.03 -12.71 11.40
N ALA A 82 13.29 -12.78 11.81
CA ALA A 82 13.73 -13.04 13.17
C ALA A 82 13.45 -11.86 14.10
#